data_AF-A0A970EIF9-F1
#
_entry.id   AF-A0A970EIF9-F1
#
_cell.length_a   1.000
_cell.length_b   1.000
_cell.length_c   1.000
_cell.angle_alpha   90.00
_cell.angle_beta   90.00
_cell.angle_gamma   90.00
#
_symmetry.space_group_name_H-M   'P 1'
#
loop_
_entity.id
_entity.type
_entity.pdbx_description
1 polymer ?
#
loop_
_entity_poly.entity_id
_entity_poly.type
_entity_poly.pdbx_seq_one_letter_code
_entity_poly.pdbx_strand_id
1 'polypeptide(L)'
;MTKSDAACAKRANIKKKAVNFVLLAAIFIFVFTLSSSAQVLPNVDISIGGNTPSENPSGTVQVMVLLTILSLAPSILIMMTSFTRIVIVLSFVRNAMGVQQVPPNQVLIGLALFLTFFVMSPVFAQINETAY
;
A
#
# COMPACT_ATOMS: atom_id res chain seq x y z
N MET A 1 16.43 -29.85 23.72
CA MET A 1 16.73 -28.45 23.32
C MET A 1 16.87 -28.44 21.80
N THR A 2 16.19 -27.57 21.03
CA THR A 2 16.43 -27.22 19.58
C THR A 2 15.21 -27.10 18.64
N LYS A 3 13.94 -27.22 19.08
CA LYS A 3 12.79 -26.79 18.22
C LYS A 3 12.25 -25.40 18.53
N SER A 4 12.47 -24.91 19.75
CA SER A 4 12.00 -23.58 20.17
C SER A 4 12.80 -22.43 19.55
N ASP A 5 14.12 -22.61 19.33
CA ASP A 5 15.00 -21.55 18.82
C ASP A 5 14.81 -21.25 17.31
N ALA A 6 14.46 -22.26 16.51
CA ALA A 6 14.27 -22.09 15.05
C ALA A 6 12.99 -21.30 14.70
N ALA A 7 11.92 -21.43 15.50
CA ALA A 7 10.68 -20.67 15.32
C ALA A 7 10.89 -19.17 15.64
N CYS A 8 11.74 -18.86 16.62
CA CYS A 8 12.08 -17.49 16.98
C CYS A 8 12.86 -16.77 15.86
N ALA A 9 13.84 -17.45 15.24
CA ALA A 9 14.62 -16.90 14.12
C ALA A 9 13.78 -16.61 12.86
N LYS A 10 12.74 -17.42 12.61
CA LYS A 10 11.86 -17.25 11.43
C LYS A 10 10.88 -16.08 11.65
N ARG A 11 10.28 -15.93 12.84
CA ARG A 11 9.41 -14.79 13.20
C ARG A 11 10.12 -13.44 13.11
N ALA A 12 11.41 -13.41 13.46
CA ALA A 12 12.24 -12.20 13.35
C ALA A 12 12.39 -11.72 11.88
N ASN A 13 12.48 -12.64 10.91
CA ASN A 13 12.61 -12.30 9.48
C ASN A 13 11.30 -11.84 8.82
N ILE A 14 10.13 -12.36 9.23
CA ILE A 14 8.83 -11.90 8.70
C ILE A 14 8.44 -10.55 9.28
N LYS A 15 8.65 -10.32 10.58
CA LYS A 15 8.47 -8.97 11.15
C LYS A 15 9.44 -7.98 10.52
N LYS A 16 10.70 -8.36 10.27
CA LYS A 16 11.64 -7.53 9.48
C LYS A 16 11.14 -7.28 8.07
N LYS A 17 10.65 -8.28 7.32
CA LYS A 17 10.13 -8.09 5.96
C LYS A 17 8.87 -7.23 5.90
N ALA A 18 7.93 -7.41 6.83
CA ALA A 18 6.71 -6.61 6.89
C ALA A 18 6.99 -5.18 7.34
N VAL A 19 7.84 -4.98 8.35
CA VAL A 19 8.30 -3.64 8.76
C VAL A 19 9.09 -3.00 7.62
N ASN A 20 9.97 -3.72 6.94
CA ASN A 20 10.71 -3.18 5.80
C ASN A 20 9.79 -2.91 4.61
N PHE A 21 8.71 -3.68 4.40
CA PHE A 21 7.71 -3.44 3.35
C PHE A 21 6.84 -2.20 3.67
N VAL A 22 6.40 -2.06 4.92
CA VAL A 22 5.65 -0.88 5.38
C VAL A 22 6.53 0.37 5.39
N LEU A 23 7.80 0.23 5.76
CA LEU A 23 8.78 1.32 5.79
C LEU A 23 9.21 1.71 4.37
N LEU A 24 9.37 0.75 3.46
CA LEU A 24 9.64 1.01 2.03
C LEU A 24 8.41 1.62 1.35
N ALA A 25 7.19 1.18 1.70
CA ALA A 25 5.95 1.81 1.25
C ALA A 25 5.78 3.23 1.81
N ALA A 26 6.11 3.47 3.08
CA ALA A 26 6.07 4.81 3.69
C ALA A 26 7.12 5.75 3.08
N ILE A 27 8.33 5.24 2.81
CA ILE A 27 9.37 5.98 2.07
C ILE A 27 8.91 6.25 0.63
N PHE A 28 8.29 5.29 -0.04
CA PHE A 28 7.78 5.46 -1.40
C PHE A 28 6.66 6.50 -1.47
N ILE A 29 5.73 6.48 -0.50
CA ILE A 29 4.67 7.49 -0.37
C ILE A 29 5.26 8.87 -0.06
N PHE A 30 6.29 8.94 0.79
CA PHE A 30 6.98 10.20 1.12
C PHE A 30 7.74 10.77 -0.09
N VAL A 31 8.45 9.93 -0.86
CA VAL A 31 9.14 10.31 -2.11
C VAL A 31 8.13 10.71 -3.20
N PHE A 32 7.00 10.01 -3.31
CA PHE A 32 5.92 10.35 -4.25
C PHE A 32 5.24 11.68 -3.90
N THR A 33 5.12 12.00 -2.60
CA THR A 33 4.55 13.27 -2.13
C THR A 33 5.50 14.45 -2.35
N LEU A 34 6.83 14.26 -2.27
CA LEU A 34 7.81 15.28 -2.64
C LEU A 34 7.91 15.50 -4.15
N SER A 35 7.59 14.50 -4.97
CA SER A 35 7.65 14.54 -6.43
C SER A 35 6.31 14.95 -7.08
N SER A 36 5.51 15.80 -6.43
CA SER A 36 4.36 16.47 -7.07
C SER A 36 4.79 17.65 -7.97
N SER A 37 5.83 17.45 -8.77
CA SER A 37 6.03 18.16 -10.03
C SER A 37 5.59 17.22 -11.14
N ALA A 38 4.45 17.52 -11.75
CA ALA A 38 3.81 16.78 -12.83
C ALA A 38 4.84 16.15 -13.78
N GLN A 39 4.96 14.82 -13.75
CA GLN A 39 5.79 14.13 -14.71
C GLN A 39 5.04 14.12 -16.04
N VAL A 40 5.51 14.96 -16.96
CA VAL A 40 5.20 14.92 -18.38
C VAL A 40 5.28 13.47 -18.86
N LEU A 41 4.21 13.03 -19.51
CA LEU A 41 4.09 11.76 -20.18
C LEU A 41 5.30 11.59 -21.13
N PRO A 42 6.22 10.63 -20.88
CA PRO A 42 7.25 10.30 -21.86
C PRO A 42 6.52 9.83 -23.12
N ASN A 43 6.80 10.44 -24.27
CA ASN A 43 6.28 10.01 -25.56
C ASN A 43 6.82 8.59 -25.83
N VAL A 44 5.96 7.59 -25.60
CA VAL A 44 6.22 6.18 -25.93
C VAL A 44 5.45 5.90 -27.22
N ASP A 45 6.15 5.96 -28.34
CA ASP A 45 5.63 5.62 -29.65
C ASP A 45 5.50 4.08 -29.77
N ILE A 46 4.28 3.56 -29.59
CA ILE A 46 4.00 2.14 -29.77
C ILE A 46 3.62 1.92 -31.24
N SER A 47 4.63 1.72 -32.09
CA SER A 47 4.43 1.25 -33.46
C SER A 47 4.05 -0.24 -33.48
N ILE A 48 2.76 -0.54 -33.37
CA ILE A 48 2.17 -1.87 -33.61
C ILE A 48 1.95 -2.03 -35.11
N GLY A 49 2.93 -2.61 -35.80
CA GLY A 49 2.89 -2.85 -37.24
C GLY A 49 4.08 -3.69 -37.67
N GLY A 50 4.01 -5.01 -37.46
CA GLY A 50 5.08 -5.93 -37.84
C GLY A 50 4.84 -7.34 -37.29
N ASN A 51 4.05 -8.11 -38.04
CA ASN A 51 3.98 -9.57 -38.05
C ASN A 51 5.21 -10.32 -37.48
N THR A 52 5.13 -10.77 -36.23
CA THR A 52 5.40 -12.16 -35.79
C THR A 52 5.16 -12.28 -34.28
N PRO A 53 4.43 -13.30 -33.82
CA PRO A 53 4.24 -13.59 -32.40
C PRO A 53 5.50 -14.28 -31.87
N SER A 54 6.56 -13.51 -31.61
CA SER A 54 7.81 -14.05 -31.08
C SER A 54 7.93 -13.69 -29.60
N GLU A 55 7.51 -14.67 -28.81
CA GLU A 55 8.02 -15.07 -27.50
C GLU A 55 8.99 -14.10 -26.82
N ASN A 56 8.59 -13.69 -25.61
CA ASN A 56 9.26 -12.80 -24.64
C ASN A 56 8.84 -11.32 -24.78
N PRO A 57 7.83 -10.84 -24.01
CA PRO A 57 7.57 -9.41 -23.90
C PRO A 57 8.86 -8.70 -23.49
N SER A 58 9.37 -7.86 -24.39
CA SER A 58 10.58 -7.06 -24.24
C SER A 58 10.63 -6.47 -22.82
N GLY A 59 11.76 -6.56 -22.12
CA GLY A 59 11.87 -6.22 -20.69
C GLY A 59 11.21 -4.89 -20.28
N THR A 60 11.07 -3.94 -21.21
CA THR A 60 10.26 -2.72 -21.07
C THR A 60 8.78 -2.96 -20.74
N VAL A 61 8.09 -3.85 -21.47
CA VAL A 61 6.67 -4.19 -21.21
C VAL A 61 6.53 -4.89 -19.86
N GLN A 62 7.47 -5.78 -19.52
CA GLN A 62 7.50 -6.45 -18.22
C GLN A 62 7.70 -5.46 -17.06
N VAL A 63 8.60 -4.48 -17.22
CA VAL A 63 8.82 -3.42 -16.22
C VAL A 63 7.59 -2.51 -16.12
N MET A 64 6.93 -2.18 -17.23
CA MET A 64 5.70 -1.39 -17.21
C MET A 64 4.59 -2.09 -16.41
N VAL A 65 4.37 -3.38 -16.66
CA VAL A 65 3.39 -4.21 -15.92
C VAL A 65 3.76 -4.31 -14.43
N LEU A 66 5.05 -4.49 -14.11
CA LEU A 66 5.51 -4.55 -12.72
C LEU A 66 5.26 -3.24 -11.97
N LEU A 67 5.54 -2.09 -12.61
CA LEU A 67 5.26 -0.76 -12.06
C LEU A 67 3.76 -0.53 -11.86
N THR A 68 2.92 -1.00 -12.79
CA THR A 68 1.45 -0.93 -12.64
C THR A 68 0.98 -1.69 -11.41
N ILE A 69 1.46 -2.93 -11.19
CA ILE A 69 1.08 -3.75 -10.04
C ILE A 69 1.58 -3.12 -8.74
N LEU A 70 2.82 -2.61 -8.72
CA LEU A 70 3.41 -1.98 -7.54
C LEU A 70 2.66 -0.69 -7.15
N SER A 71 2.13 0.04 -8.13
CA SER A 71 1.33 1.26 -7.92
C SER A 71 -0.11 0.97 -7.45
N LEU A 72 -0.73 -0.10 -7.94
CA LEU A 72 -2.07 -0.54 -7.51
C LEU A 72 -2.06 -1.22 -6.13
N ALA A 73 -0.99 -1.92 -5.79
CA ALA A 73 -0.84 -2.65 -4.52
C ALA A 73 -1.19 -1.82 -3.26
N PRO A 74 -0.69 -0.59 -3.05
CA PRO A 74 -1.01 0.20 -1.85
C PRO A 74 -2.49 0.59 -1.78
N SER A 75 -3.12 0.88 -2.92
CA SER A 75 -4.55 1.25 -2.97
C SER A 75 -5.46 0.08 -2.60
N ILE A 76 -5.16 -1.11 -3.15
CA ILE A 76 -5.92 -2.32 -2.86
C ILE A 76 -5.76 -2.73 -1.38
N LEU A 77 -4.55 -2.61 -0.83
CA LEU A 77 -4.29 -2.91 0.58
C LEU A 77 -5.16 -2.02 1.49
N ILE A 78 -5.21 -0.72 1.22
CA ILE A 78 -6.06 0.21 1.98
C ILE A 78 -7.54 -0.19 1.87
N MET A 79 -8.01 -0.55 0.67
CA MET A 79 -9.40 -0.96 0.43
C MET A 79 -9.78 -2.28 1.13
N MET A 80 -8.83 -3.21 1.29
CA MET A 80 -9.04 -4.47 2.02
C MET A 80 -9.02 -4.29 3.55
N THR A 81 -8.67 -3.12 4.07
CA THR A 81 -8.56 -2.86 5.52
C THR A 81 -9.77 -2.10 6.07
N SER A 82 -9.84 -1.99 7.41
CA SER A 82 -10.84 -1.18 8.10
C SER A 82 -10.71 0.33 7.85
N PHE A 83 -9.63 0.79 7.19
CA PHE A 83 -9.39 2.20 6.87
C PHE A 83 -10.58 2.83 6.14
N THR A 84 -11.05 2.21 5.05
CA THR A 84 -12.16 2.73 4.24
C THR A 84 -13.46 2.88 5.05
N ARG A 85 -13.75 1.91 5.94
CA ARG A 85 -14.94 1.99 6.80
C ARG A 85 -14.86 3.14 7.80
N ILE A 86 -13.69 3.33 8.43
CA ILE A 86 -13.47 4.41 9.40
C ILE A 86 -13.59 5.78 8.72
N VAL A 87 -12.96 5.98 7.56
CA VAL A 87 -13.02 7.25 6.80
C VAL A 87 -14.45 7.59 6.39
N ILE A 88 -15.23 6.63 5.91
CA ILE A 88 -16.62 6.88 5.49
C ILE A 88 -17.48 7.33 6.67
N VAL A 89 -17.36 6.69 7.84
CA VAL A 89 -18.12 7.08 9.05
C VAL A 89 -17.73 8.50 9.49
N LEU A 90 -16.44 8.80 9.57
CA LEU A 90 -15.95 10.14 9.91
C LEU A 90 -16.38 11.20 8.87
N SER A 91 -16.44 10.83 7.58
CA SER A 91 -16.91 11.70 6.51
C SER A 91 -18.41 11.98 6.60
N PHE A 92 -19.21 10.99 7.00
CA PHE A 92 -20.63 11.20 7.27
C PHE A 92 -20.85 12.07 8.50
N VAL A 93 -20.08 11.88 9.58
CA VAL A 93 -20.11 12.76 10.75
C VAL A 93 -19.76 14.19 10.36
N ARG A 94 -18.74 14.38 9.52
CA ARG A 94 -18.38 15.70 8.99
C ARG A 94 -19.53 16.34 8.20
N ASN A 95 -20.13 15.62 7.27
CA ASN A 95 -21.26 16.13 6.49
C ASN A 95 -22.47 16.45 7.36
N ALA A 96 -22.71 15.65 8.41
CA ALA A 96 -23.77 15.87 9.38
C ALA A 96 -23.57 17.12 10.24
N MET A 97 -22.31 17.56 10.46
CA MET A 97 -22.01 18.78 11.20
C MET A 97 -22.26 20.08 10.41
N GLY A 98 -22.60 20.03 9.12
CA GLY A 98 -23.03 21.18 8.32
C GLY A 98 -21.95 22.25 8.06
N VAL A 99 -20.71 22.01 8.49
CA VAL A 99 -19.57 22.92 8.41
C VAL A 99 -18.64 22.50 7.26
N GLN A 100 -18.43 23.37 6.26
CA GLN A 100 -17.79 22.96 5.00
C GLN A 100 -16.27 22.74 5.08
N GLN A 101 -15.57 23.28 6.09
CA GLN A 101 -14.10 23.26 6.12
C GLN A 101 -13.46 22.79 7.43
N VAL A 102 -14.23 22.41 8.44
CA VAL A 102 -13.70 21.74 9.62
C VAL A 102 -14.26 20.32 9.71
N PRO A 103 -13.45 19.28 9.96
CA PRO A 103 -12.00 19.15 9.90
C PRO A 103 -11.50 18.82 8.47
N PRO A 104 -10.29 19.28 8.07
CA PRO A 104 -9.74 19.07 6.73
C PRO A 104 -9.54 17.59 6.41
N ASN A 105 -9.61 17.21 5.13
CA ASN A 105 -9.45 15.82 4.67
C ASN A 105 -8.15 15.18 5.18
N GLN A 106 -7.07 15.96 5.28
CA GLN A 106 -5.79 15.49 5.80
C GLN A 106 -5.88 15.03 7.27
N VAL A 107 -6.64 15.75 8.11
CA VAL A 107 -6.83 15.37 9.52
C VAL A 107 -7.72 14.13 9.63
N LEU A 108 -8.79 14.03 8.83
CA LEU A 108 -9.62 12.82 8.78
C LEU A 108 -8.79 11.58 8.41
N ILE A 109 -7.94 11.70 7.40
CA ILE A 109 -7.08 10.60 6.94
C ILE A 109 -6.06 10.22 8.01
N GLY A 110 -5.45 11.21 8.69
CA GLY A 110 -4.50 10.97 9.78
C GLY A 110 -5.14 10.26 10.99
N LEU A 111 -6.32 10.71 11.42
CA LEU A 111 -7.09 10.07 12.49
C LEU A 111 -7.52 8.64 12.10
N ALA A 112 -7.94 8.44 10.85
CA ALA A 112 -8.34 7.13 10.36
C ALA A 112 -7.18 6.13 10.32
N LEU A 113 -5.98 6.55 9.91
CA LEU A 113 -4.79 5.69 9.91
C LEU A 113 -4.38 5.26 11.32
N PHE A 114 -4.37 6.19 12.27
CA PHE A 114 -4.03 5.88 13.66
C PHE A 114 -5.02 4.88 14.28
N LEU A 115 -6.33 5.12 14.10
CA LEU A 115 -7.37 4.20 14.56
C LEU A 115 -7.31 2.84 13.86
N THR A 116 -6.96 2.82 12.57
CA THR A 116 -6.78 1.57 11.81
C THR A 116 -5.68 0.72 12.40
N PHE A 117 -4.50 1.29 12.72
CA PHE A 117 -3.42 0.52 13.35
C PHE A 117 -3.82 -0.04 14.73
N PHE A 118 -4.58 0.72 15.52
CA PHE A 118 -5.08 0.25 16.81
C PHE A 118 -6.04 -0.95 16.67
N VAL A 119 -7.03 -0.84 15.78
CA VAL A 119 -8.04 -1.89 15.54
C VAL A 119 -7.42 -3.14 14.89
N MET A 120 -6.36 -2.97 14.09
CA MET A 120 -5.73 -4.07 13.35
C MET A 120 -4.59 -4.76 14.11
N SER A 121 -4.16 -4.23 15.27
CA SER A 121 -3.22 -4.88 16.19
C SER A 121 -3.45 -6.40 16.39
N PRO A 122 -4.68 -6.90 16.65
CA PRO A 122 -4.93 -8.34 16.82
C PRO A 122 -4.79 -9.15 15.52
N VAL A 123 -4.97 -8.55 14.35
CA VAL A 123 -4.77 -9.25 13.07
C VAL A 123 -3.28 -9.58 12.89
N PHE A 124 -2.40 -8.65 13.26
CA PHE A 124 -0.96 -8.91 13.27
C PHE A 124 -0.55 -9.99 14.30
N ALA A 125 -1.23 -10.03 15.45
CA ALA A 125 -1.01 -11.07 16.46
C ALA A 125 -1.46 -12.45 15.98
N GLN A 126 -2.66 -12.56 15.40
CA GLN A 126 -3.20 -13.82 14.86
C GLN A 126 -2.39 -14.34 13.67
N ILE A 127 -1.94 -13.46 12.76
CA ILE A 127 -1.05 -13.88 11.66
C ILE A 127 0.27 -14.45 12.22
N ASN A 128 0.79 -13.86 13.29
CA ASN A 128 2.02 -14.34 13.91
C ASN A 128 1.85 -15.67 14.67
N GLU A 129 0.66 -15.96 15.19
CA GLU A 129 0.32 -17.22 15.88
C GLU A 129 -0.08 -18.35 14.91
N THR A 130 -0.82 -18.05 13.85
CA THR A 130 -1.36 -19.06 12.92
C THR A 130 -0.35 -19.44 11.82
N ALA A 131 0.59 -18.55 11.48
CA ALA A 131 1.61 -18.82 10.44
C ALA A 131 2.93 -19.40 10.99
N TYR A 132 3.05 -19.56 12.32
CA TYR A 132 4.24 -20.05 13.03
C TYR A 132 3.91 -20.82 14.29
#